data_AF-A0A1F5WYX2-F1
#
_entry.id   AF-A0A1F5WYX2-F1
#
_cell.length_a   1.000
_cell.length_b   1.000
_cell.length_c   1.000
_cell.angle_alpha   90.00
_cell.angle_beta   90.00
_cell.angle_gamma   90.00
#
_symmetry.space_group_name_H-M   'P 1'
#
loop_
_entity.id
_entity.type
_entity.pdbx_description
1 polymer ?
#
loop_
_entity_poly.entity_id
_entity_poly.type
_entity_poly.pdbx_seq_one_letter_code
_entity_poly.pdbx_strand_id
1 'polypeptide(L)'
;MFEKFDFWLIEILEPEMQKLQRFTGYDCFWWAKIFVVLFIIFVNSFAVLGTLFGNKFSPILSGSSLLTLLTSPLAFWTIKIVQARTYQNQINGLANEYKLQLRGKRLMLLTIFVTTGFAWGLHELHNIPIYIAALCLLGFSCLGIVYYAISCDPLPPAKSKVRNWLGNLLEKTKEFLSPEPELVPVPAPAPNRRPYR
;
A
#
# COMPACT_ATOMS: atom_id res chain seq x y z
N MET A 1 -20.04 -21.93 0.33
CA MET A 1 -20.32 -20.84 -0.63
C MET A 1 -19.39 -19.65 -0.39
N PHE A 2 -19.36 -19.08 0.82
CA PHE A 2 -18.46 -17.97 1.19
C PHE A 2 -16.96 -18.25 0.98
N GLU A 3 -16.52 -19.50 1.13
CA GLU A 3 -15.12 -19.87 0.90
C GLU A 3 -14.68 -19.64 -0.55
N LYS A 4 -15.52 -20.07 -1.50
CA LYS A 4 -15.24 -19.91 -2.93
C LYS A 4 -15.22 -18.44 -3.32
N PHE A 5 -16.07 -17.64 -2.69
CA PHE A 5 -16.13 -16.20 -2.91
C PHE A 5 -14.89 -15.46 -2.37
N ASP A 6 -14.40 -15.81 -1.17
CA ASP A 6 -13.18 -15.24 -0.60
C ASP A 6 -11.93 -15.57 -1.45
N PHE A 7 -11.82 -16.82 -1.93
CA PHE A 7 -10.74 -17.18 -2.86
C PHE A 7 -10.86 -16.47 -4.20
N TRP A 8 -12.05 -16.40 -4.78
CA TRP A 8 -12.31 -15.67 -6.02
C TRP A 8 -11.93 -14.18 -5.90
N LEU A 9 -12.19 -13.54 -4.76
CA LEU A 9 -11.75 -12.16 -4.51
C LEU A 9 -10.22 -12.04 -4.51
N ILE A 10 -9.51 -13.00 -3.92
CA ILE A 10 -8.04 -13.00 -3.94
C ILE A 10 -7.53 -13.21 -5.36
N GLU A 11 -8.12 -14.13 -6.13
CA GLU A 11 -7.75 -14.38 -7.54
C GLU A 11 -7.93 -13.15 -8.43
N ILE A 12 -8.87 -12.26 -8.10
CA ILE A 12 -9.04 -10.97 -8.79
C ILE A 12 -8.05 -9.92 -8.29
N LEU A 13 -7.83 -9.84 -6.97
CA LEU A 13 -6.99 -8.81 -6.36
C LEU A 13 -5.50 -9.05 -6.60
N GLU A 14 -5.06 -10.30 -6.61
CA GLU A 14 -3.68 -10.69 -6.77
C GLU A 14 -3.06 -10.16 -8.08
N PRO A 15 -3.64 -10.35 -9.28
CA PRO A 15 -3.06 -9.80 -10.51
C PRO A 15 -3.01 -8.27 -10.51
N GLU A 16 -3.97 -7.59 -9.88
CA GLU A 16 -3.94 -6.13 -9.76
C GLU A 16 -2.83 -5.65 -8.80
N MET A 17 -2.64 -6.33 -7.67
CA MET A 17 -1.53 -6.06 -6.75
C MET A 17 -0.18 -6.33 -7.40
N GLN A 18 -0.08 -7.38 -8.22
CA GLN A 18 1.12 -7.69 -8.98
C GLN A 18 1.40 -6.66 -10.08
N LYS A 19 0.37 -6.16 -10.78
CA LYS A 19 0.50 -5.04 -11.72
C LYS A 19 0.99 -3.78 -11.01
N LEU A 20 0.40 -3.44 -9.87
CA LEU A 20 0.83 -2.32 -9.03
C LEU A 20 2.28 -2.49 -8.58
N GLN A 21 2.68 -3.69 -8.15
CA GLN A 21 4.06 -3.97 -7.76
C GLN A 21 5.04 -3.80 -8.92
N ARG A 22 4.69 -4.24 -10.15
CA ARG A 22 5.53 -4.00 -11.34
C ARG A 22 5.66 -2.52 -11.67
N PHE A 23 4.60 -1.76 -11.43
CA PHE A 23 4.56 -0.33 -11.69
C PHE A 23 5.38 0.45 -10.65
N THR A 24 5.05 0.32 -9.36
CA THR A 24 5.66 1.11 -8.29
C THR A 24 6.97 0.52 -7.77
N GLY A 25 7.11 -0.81 -7.80
CA GLY A 25 8.22 -1.53 -7.19
C GLY A 25 8.00 -1.92 -5.74
N TYR A 26 6.85 -1.57 -5.19
CA TYR A 26 6.47 -1.89 -3.82
C TYR A 26 5.54 -3.10 -3.82
N ASP A 27 5.81 -4.04 -2.93
CA ASP A 27 5.05 -5.28 -2.82
C ASP A 27 3.72 -5.08 -2.09
N CYS A 28 2.90 -6.14 -2.06
CA CYS A 28 1.62 -6.16 -1.38
C CYS A 28 1.73 -5.84 0.13
N PHE A 29 2.84 -6.20 0.78
CA PHE A 29 3.09 -5.90 2.19
C PHE A 29 3.38 -4.42 2.45
N TRP A 30 4.07 -3.74 1.52
CA TRP A 30 4.25 -2.29 1.60
C TRP A 30 2.92 -1.56 1.48
N TRP A 31 2.07 -1.96 0.52
CA TRP A 31 0.72 -1.42 0.40
C TRP A 31 -0.14 -1.69 1.63
N ALA A 32 -0.07 -2.88 2.21
CA ALA A 32 -0.74 -3.20 3.47
C ALA A 32 -0.33 -2.22 4.59
N LYS A 33 0.95 -1.85 4.70
CA LYS A 33 1.43 -0.83 5.66
C LYS A 33 0.81 0.53 5.39
N ILE A 34 0.73 0.95 4.13
CA ILE A 34 0.06 2.20 3.74
C ILE A 34 -1.42 2.20 4.13
N PHE A 35 -2.14 1.11 3.87
CA PHE A 35 -3.55 1.01 4.27
C PHE A 35 -3.75 1.02 5.79
N VAL A 36 -2.81 0.46 6.57
CA VAL A 36 -2.80 0.62 8.04
C VAL A 36 -2.61 2.08 8.43
N VAL A 37 -1.67 2.80 7.81
CA VAL A 37 -1.46 4.24 8.07
C VAL A 37 -2.71 5.05 7.72
N LEU A 38 -3.31 4.79 6.56
CA LEU A 38 -4.55 5.46 6.14
C LEU A 38 -5.69 5.18 7.12
N PHE A 39 -5.81 3.95 7.60
CA PHE A 39 -6.78 3.59 8.63
C PHE A 39 -6.55 4.38 9.93
N ILE A 40 -5.31 4.48 10.40
CA ILE A 40 -4.97 5.25 11.61
C ILE A 40 -5.30 6.73 11.41
N ILE A 41 -4.87 7.34 10.31
CA ILE A 41 -5.15 8.75 9.98
C ILE A 41 -6.66 8.96 9.98
N PHE A 42 -7.39 8.10 9.28
CA PHE A 42 -8.84 8.19 9.20
C PHE A 42 -9.50 8.16 10.58
N VAL A 43 -9.26 7.11 11.39
CA VAL A 43 -9.85 7.00 12.74
C VAL A 43 -9.53 8.24 13.60
N ASN A 44 -8.29 8.73 13.55
CA ASN A 44 -7.86 9.89 14.33
C ASN A 44 -8.49 11.19 13.85
N SER A 45 -8.52 11.44 12.53
CA SER A 45 -9.15 12.63 11.96
C SER A 45 -10.61 12.74 12.38
N PHE A 46 -11.34 11.62 12.42
CA PHE A 46 -12.73 11.63 12.84
C PHE A 46 -12.93 11.76 14.35
N ALA A 47 -12.02 11.24 15.18
CA ALA A 47 -12.05 11.53 16.61
C ALA A 47 -11.86 13.03 16.90
N VAL A 48 -10.97 13.68 16.16
CA VAL A 48 -10.77 15.14 16.24
C VAL A 48 -12.04 15.89 15.81
N LEU A 49 -12.61 15.55 14.64
CA LEU A 49 -13.84 16.18 14.17
C LEU A 49 -15.01 15.96 15.15
N GLY A 50 -15.18 14.74 15.65
CA GLY A 50 -16.24 14.41 16.63
C GLY A 50 -16.11 15.22 17.92
N THR A 51 -14.88 15.52 18.35
CA THR A 51 -14.62 16.36 19.52
C THR A 51 -14.92 17.83 19.22
N LEU A 52 -14.48 18.34 18.06
CA LEU A 52 -14.69 19.73 17.65
C LEU A 52 -16.17 20.09 17.49
N PHE A 53 -17.00 19.16 16.98
CA PHE A 53 -18.42 19.39 16.78
C PHE A 53 -19.30 19.04 18.00
N GLY A 54 -18.70 18.78 19.18
CA GLY A 54 -19.45 18.50 20.41
C GLY A 54 -20.35 17.26 20.32
N ASN A 55 -19.92 16.26 19.55
CA ASN A 55 -20.74 15.11 19.24
C ASN A 55 -20.87 14.17 20.46
N LYS A 56 -22.08 13.65 20.72
CA LYS A 56 -22.34 12.67 21.80
C LYS A 56 -21.49 11.39 21.66
N PHE A 57 -21.00 11.11 20.46
CA PHE A 57 -20.12 9.97 20.15
C PHE A 57 -18.62 10.26 20.34
N SER A 58 -18.23 11.49 20.72
CA SER A 58 -16.83 11.89 20.93
C SER A 58 -16.06 10.94 21.88
N PRO A 59 -16.63 10.46 23.01
CA PRO A 59 -15.93 9.52 23.88
C PRO A 59 -15.62 8.18 23.20
N ILE A 60 -16.56 7.68 22.39
CA ILE A 60 -16.41 6.41 21.66
C ILE A 60 -15.34 6.54 20.58
N LEU A 61 -15.35 7.65 19.84
CA LEU A 61 -14.34 7.92 18.80
C LEU A 61 -12.94 8.13 19.41
N SER A 62 -12.85 8.84 20.54
CA SER A 62 -11.60 9.05 21.26
C SER A 62 -11.03 7.75 21.82
N GLY A 63 -11.88 6.90 22.41
CA GLY A 63 -11.49 5.57 22.87
C GLY A 63 -11.03 4.65 21.72
N SER A 64 -11.73 4.70 20.58
CA SER A 64 -11.37 3.94 19.38
C SER A 64 -10.05 4.43 18.78
N SER A 65 -9.81 5.74 18.81
CA SER A 65 -8.54 6.35 18.39
C SER A 65 -7.38 5.88 19.26
N LEU A 66 -7.54 5.93 20.59
CA LEU A 66 -6.52 5.44 21.53
C LEU A 66 -6.23 3.95 21.32
N LEU A 67 -7.27 3.12 21.18
CA LEU A 67 -7.11 1.70 20.91
C LEU A 67 -6.38 1.45 19.59
N THR A 68 -6.70 2.22 18.55
CA THR A 68 -6.06 2.12 17.24
C THR A 68 -4.58 2.49 17.33
N LEU A 69 -4.23 3.55 18.06
CA LEU A 69 -2.84 3.93 18.29
C LEU A 69 -2.06 2.84 19.05
N LEU A 70 -2.65 2.29 20.11
CA LEU A 70 -2.03 1.22 20.91
C LEU A 70 -1.86 -0.10 20.14
N THR A 71 -2.78 -0.42 19.24
CA THR A 71 -2.75 -1.67 18.46
C THR A 71 -2.00 -1.53 17.13
N SER A 72 -1.74 -0.31 16.65
CA SER A 72 -1.02 -0.07 15.41
C SER A 72 0.38 -0.72 15.34
N PRO A 73 1.22 -0.71 16.40
CA PRO A 73 2.54 -1.33 16.33
C PRO A 73 2.43 -2.84 16.16
N LEU A 74 1.41 -3.46 16.77
CA LEU A 74 1.13 -4.88 16.61
C LEU A 74 0.77 -5.19 15.16
N ALA A 75 -0.04 -4.36 14.50
CA ALA A 75 -0.37 -4.54 13.09
C ALA A 75 0.89 -4.47 12.19
N PHE A 76 1.76 -3.48 12.38
CA PHE A 76 3.02 -3.39 11.64
C PHE A 76 3.95 -4.59 11.91
N TRP A 77 4.02 -5.02 13.17
CA TRP A 77 4.80 -6.18 13.57
C TRP A 77 4.29 -7.47 12.92
N THR A 78 2.98 -7.69 12.93
CA THR A 78 2.35 -8.83 12.25
C THR A 78 2.66 -8.81 10.76
N ILE A 79 2.53 -7.65 10.09
CA ILE A 79 2.87 -7.55 8.65
C ILE A 79 4.34 -7.92 8.41
N LYS A 80 5.28 -7.48 9.28
CA LYS A 80 6.70 -7.84 9.14
C LYS A 80 6.95 -9.33 9.31
N ILE A 81 6.32 -9.97 10.31
CA ILE A 81 6.44 -11.42 10.51
C ILE A 81 5.92 -12.18 9.30
N VAL A 82 4.73 -11.82 8.83
CA VAL A 82 4.09 -12.44 7.67
C VAL A 82 5.00 -12.29 6.45
N GLN A 83 5.45 -11.07 6.16
CA GLN A 83 6.36 -10.77 5.05
C GLN A 83 7.62 -11.66 5.08
N ALA A 84 8.26 -11.80 6.25
CA ALA A 84 9.46 -12.61 6.40
C ALA A 84 9.19 -14.10 6.09
N ARG A 85 8.08 -14.65 6.60
CA ARG A 85 7.69 -16.05 6.35
C ARG A 85 7.27 -16.28 4.90
N THR A 86 6.51 -15.37 4.31
CA THR A 86 6.09 -15.48 2.91
C THR A 86 7.31 -15.48 1.98
N TYR A 87 8.32 -14.64 2.23
CA TYR A 87 9.55 -14.69 1.44
C TYR A 87 10.34 -15.98 1.62
N GLN A 88 10.41 -16.54 2.83
CA GLN A 88 11.03 -17.85 3.06
C GLN A 88 10.31 -18.96 2.27
N ASN A 89 8.98 -18.96 2.28
CA ASN A 89 8.16 -19.92 1.55
C ASN A 89 8.31 -19.76 0.02
N GLN A 90 8.42 -18.52 -0.46
CA GLN A 90 8.62 -18.23 -1.87
C GLN A 90 9.94 -18.76 -2.42
N ILE A 91 11.01 -18.73 -1.61
CA ILE A 91 12.30 -19.35 -1.97
C ILE A 91 12.14 -20.85 -2.21
N ASN A 92 11.25 -21.50 -1.46
CA ASN A 92 10.93 -22.92 -1.61
C ASN A 92 9.87 -23.21 -2.68
N GLY A 93 9.43 -22.20 -3.44
CA GLY A 93 8.36 -22.34 -4.46
C GLY A 93 6.97 -22.57 -3.87
N LEU A 94 6.76 -22.29 -2.58
CA LEU A 94 5.49 -22.45 -1.89
C LEU A 94 4.68 -21.15 -1.93
N ALA A 95 3.36 -21.28 -2.01
CA ALA A 95 2.43 -20.17 -1.93
C ALA A 95 2.36 -19.58 -0.51
N ASN A 96 1.81 -18.37 -0.39
CA ASN A 96 1.63 -17.68 0.88
C ASN A 96 0.63 -18.43 1.79
N GLU A 97 1.14 -18.97 2.90
CA GLU A 97 0.34 -19.69 3.91
C GLU A 97 -0.80 -18.85 4.49
N TYR A 98 -0.64 -17.53 4.51
CA TYR A 98 -1.63 -16.59 5.04
C TYR A 98 -2.86 -16.42 4.15
N LYS A 99 -2.78 -16.88 2.89
CA LYS A 99 -3.94 -17.04 2.01
C LYS A 99 -5.00 -17.93 2.66
N LEU A 100 -4.59 -18.99 3.36
CA LEU A 100 -5.50 -19.86 4.11
C LEU A 100 -5.67 -19.42 5.58
N GLN A 101 -4.59 -19.05 6.28
CA GLN A 101 -4.66 -18.77 7.73
C GLN A 101 -5.49 -17.53 8.09
N LEU A 102 -5.50 -16.50 7.24
CA LEU A 102 -6.26 -15.26 7.50
C LEU A 102 -7.71 -15.32 7.02
N ARG A 103 -8.14 -16.46 6.48
CA ARG A 103 -9.47 -16.65 5.92
C ARG A 103 -10.58 -16.33 6.90
N GLY A 104 -10.47 -16.80 8.14
CA GLY A 104 -11.47 -16.51 9.18
C GLY A 104 -11.60 -15.00 9.45
N LYS A 105 -10.48 -14.26 9.43
CA LYS A 105 -10.48 -12.81 9.65
C LYS A 105 -11.07 -12.05 8.45
N ARG A 106 -10.75 -12.47 7.22
CA ARG A 106 -11.35 -11.88 6.01
C ARG A 106 -12.85 -12.11 5.94
N LEU A 107 -13.31 -13.33 6.21
CA LEU A 107 -14.75 -13.66 6.24
C LEU A 107 -15.49 -12.90 7.34
N MET A 108 -14.90 -12.79 8.53
CA MET A 108 -15.45 -11.98 9.62
C MET A 108 -15.60 -10.51 9.19
N LEU A 109 -14.56 -9.92 8.60
CA LEU A 109 -14.61 -8.53 8.12
C LEU A 109 -15.60 -8.34 6.98
N LEU A 110 -15.71 -9.29 6.06
CA LEU A 110 -16.68 -9.25 4.98
C LEU A 110 -18.12 -9.32 5.53
N THR A 111 -18.34 -10.14 6.55
CA THR A 111 -19.63 -10.23 7.25
C THR A 111 -19.94 -8.93 7.97
N ILE A 112 -18.97 -8.35 8.67
CA ILE A 112 -19.12 -7.04 9.33
C ILE A 112 -19.40 -5.94 8.29
N PHE A 113 -18.72 -5.95 7.15
CA PHE A 113 -18.93 -5.00 6.08
C PHE A 113 -20.35 -5.09 5.50
N VAL A 114 -20.81 -6.30 5.16
CA VAL A 114 -22.16 -6.54 4.63
C VAL A 114 -23.23 -6.17 5.66
N THR A 115 -23.06 -6.57 6.92
CA THR A 115 -24.02 -6.25 7.99
C THR A 115 -24.06 -4.75 8.31
N THR A 116 -22.92 -4.06 8.28
CA THR A 116 -22.86 -2.60 8.45
C THR A 116 -23.48 -1.88 7.25
N GLY A 117 -23.26 -2.37 6.03
CA GLY A 117 -23.88 -1.83 4.82
C GLY A 117 -25.39 -2.06 4.77
N PHE A 118 -25.85 -3.20 5.27
CA PHE A 118 -27.27 -3.48 5.44
C PHE A 118 -27.90 -2.61 6.53
N ALA A 119 -27.21 -2.42 7.66
CA ALA A 119 -27.62 -1.50 8.71
C ALA A 119 -27.65 -0.03 8.22
N TRP A 120 -26.77 0.35 7.30
CA TRP A 120 -26.86 1.62 6.56
C TRP A 120 -28.12 1.69 5.69
N GLY A 121 -28.44 0.64 4.93
CA GLY A 121 -29.66 0.60 4.13
C GLY A 121 -30.94 0.73 4.98
N LEU A 122 -30.93 0.14 6.17
CA LEU A 122 -32.00 0.29 7.17
C LEU A 122 -31.97 1.64 7.90
N HIS A 123 -30.85 2.35 7.84
CA HIS A 123 -30.68 3.64 8.49
C HIS A 123 -31.46 4.76 7.75
N GLU A 124 -31.60 4.67 6.43
CA GLU A 124 -32.58 5.49 5.66
C GLU A 124 -34.00 5.42 6.27
N LEU A 125 -34.34 4.36 7.02
CA LEU A 125 -35.61 4.22 7.75
C LEU A 125 -35.62 4.80 9.19
N HIS A 126 -34.46 5.00 9.86
CA HIS A 126 -34.41 5.14 11.32
C HIS A 126 -33.56 6.31 11.91
N ASN A 127 -33.10 7.28 11.12
CA ASN A 127 -32.50 8.55 11.62
C ASN A 127 -31.26 8.43 12.55
N ILE A 128 -30.45 7.38 12.42
CA ILE A 128 -29.06 7.35 12.92
C ILE A 128 -28.24 8.45 12.17
N PRO A 129 -27.05 8.87 12.62
CA PRO A 129 -26.27 9.82 11.84
C PRO A 129 -25.52 9.09 10.71
N ILE A 130 -25.83 9.44 9.46
CA ILE A 130 -25.29 8.83 8.22
C ILE A 130 -23.75 8.73 8.24
N TYR A 131 -23.07 9.70 8.84
CA TYR A 131 -21.61 9.71 8.92
C TYR A 131 -21.04 8.54 9.75
N ILE A 132 -21.74 8.00 10.76
CA ILE A 132 -21.22 6.92 11.63
C ILE A 132 -21.16 5.60 10.89
N ALA A 133 -22.20 5.25 10.15
CA ALA A 133 -22.20 4.01 9.38
C ALA A 133 -21.15 4.06 8.25
N ALA A 134 -20.82 5.24 7.73
CA ALA A 134 -19.82 5.45 6.68
C ALA A 134 -18.43 5.27 7.26
N LEU A 135 -18.26 5.76 8.51
CA LEU A 135 -17.03 5.56 9.27
C LEU A 135 -16.75 4.08 9.50
N CYS A 136 -17.76 3.33 9.93
CA CYS A 136 -17.62 1.89 10.11
C CYS A 136 -17.32 1.21 8.76
N LEU A 137 -18.10 1.50 7.71
CA LEU A 137 -17.89 0.91 6.39
C LEU A 137 -16.49 1.19 5.83
N LEU A 138 -16.02 2.44 5.86
CA LEU A 138 -14.71 2.79 5.33
C LEU A 138 -13.58 2.20 6.19
N GLY A 139 -13.72 2.24 7.52
CA GLY A 139 -12.74 1.64 8.43
C GLY A 139 -12.59 0.14 8.21
N PHE A 140 -13.71 -0.59 8.12
CA PHE A 140 -13.70 -2.02 7.83
C PHE A 140 -13.23 -2.33 6.41
N SER A 141 -13.48 -1.44 5.44
CA SER A 141 -12.93 -1.57 4.08
C SER A 141 -11.42 -1.48 4.08
N CYS A 142 -10.83 -0.48 4.75
CA CYS A 142 -9.38 -0.33 4.86
C CYS A 142 -8.75 -1.56 5.52
N LEU A 143 -9.32 -2.05 6.62
CA LEU A 143 -8.87 -3.28 7.27
C LEU A 143 -9.01 -4.50 6.36
N GLY A 144 -10.14 -4.63 5.65
CA GLY A 144 -10.36 -5.68 4.68
C GLY A 144 -9.24 -5.71 3.63
N ILE A 145 -8.96 -4.56 3.02
CA ILE A 145 -7.90 -4.40 2.01
C ILE A 145 -6.54 -4.81 2.59
N VAL A 146 -6.21 -4.46 3.84
CA VAL A 146 -4.98 -4.90 4.51
C VAL A 146 -4.89 -6.43 4.53
N TYR A 147 -5.95 -7.12 4.99
CA TYR A 147 -5.94 -8.58 5.07
C TYR A 147 -5.88 -9.26 3.69
N TYR A 148 -6.56 -8.71 2.69
CA TYR A 148 -6.47 -9.21 1.32
C TYR A 148 -5.09 -8.98 0.72
N ALA A 149 -4.48 -7.79 0.92
CA ALA A 149 -3.13 -7.49 0.46
C ALA A 149 -2.09 -8.42 1.08
N ILE A 150 -2.15 -8.67 2.39
CA ILE A 150 -1.26 -9.61 3.10
C ILE A 150 -1.42 -11.05 2.60
N SER A 151 -2.59 -11.39 2.08
CA SER A 151 -2.93 -12.73 1.58
C SER A 151 -2.50 -12.96 0.12
N CYS A 152 -2.10 -11.92 -0.60
CA CYS A 152 -1.63 -12.03 -1.97
C CYS A 152 -0.19 -12.56 -2.01
N ASP A 153 0.17 -13.27 -3.08
CA ASP A 153 1.53 -13.71 -3.33
C ASP A 153 2.35 -12.55 -3.93
N PRO A 154 3.43 -12.08 -3.26
CA PRO A 154 4.28 -11.02 -3.80
C PRO A 154 5.07 -11.55 -5.01
N LEU A 155 5.25 -10.70 -6.02
CA LEU A 155 6.25 -11.02 -7.05
C LEU A 155 7.66 -10.94 -6.44
N PRO A 156 8.64 -11.69 -6.98
CA PRO A 156 10.04 -11.48 -6.60
C PRO A 156 10.41 -10.00 -6.82
N PRO A 157 11.34 -9.45 -6.02
CA PRO A 157 11.71 -8.04 -6.09
C PRO A 157 12.30 -7.72 -7.47
N ALA A 158 11.45 -7.26 -8.38
CA ALA A 158 11.84 -6.78 -9.70
C ALA A 158 12.22 -5.30 -9.60
N LYS A 159 13.26 -4.87 -10.33
CA LYS A 159 13.60 -3.44 -10.47
C LYS A 159 12.38 -2.72 -11.05
N SER A 160 11.79 -1.81 -10.30
CA SER A 160 10.56 -1.14 -10.72
C SER A 160 10.81 -0.26 -11.94
N LYS A 161 9.85 -0.25 -12.88
CA LYS A 161 9.93 0.59 -14.07
C LYS A 161 10.01 2.08 -13.69
N VAL A 162 9.26 2.49 -12.67
CA VAL A 162 9.28 3.87 -12.15
C VAL A 162 10.61 4.21 -11.50
N ARG A 163 11.21 3.29 -10.74
CA ARG A 163 12.52 3.48 -10.11
C ARG A 163 13.64 3.55 -11.14
N ASN A 164 13.59 2.73 -12.19
CA ASN A 164 14.50 2.83 -13.33
C ASN A 164 14.31 4.15 -14.07
N TRP A 165 13.06 4.60 -14.27
CA TRP A 165 12.77 5.88 -14.92
C TRP A 165 13.28 7.07 -14.11
N LEU A 166 13.02 7.11 -12.79
CA LEU A 166 13.56 8.14 -11.87
C LEU A 166 15.09 8.12 -11.82
N GLY A 167 15.70 6.94 -11.81
CA GLY A 167 17.15 6.79 -11.88
C GLY A 167 17.74 7.42 -13.15
N ASN A 168 17.17 7.08 -14.31
CA ASN A 168 17.60 7.64 -15.58
C ASN A 168 17.39 9.16 -15.67
N LEU A 169 16.32 9.67 -15.05
CA LEU A 169 16.03 11.11 -15.04
C LEU A 169 17.03 11.86 -14.15
N LEU A 170 17.36 11.29 -12.98
CA LEU A 170 18.40 11.79 -12.08
C LEU A 170 19.78 11.79 -12.76
N GLU A 171 20.14 10.72 -13.46
CA GLU A 171 21.39 10.64 -14.22
C GLU A 171 21.45 11.71 -15.32
N LYS A 172 20.38 11.88 -16.10
CA LYS A 172 20.30 12.94 -17.12
C LYS A 172 20.40 14.35 -16.53
N THR A 173 19.78 14.60 -15.37
CA THR A 173 19.94 15.90 -14.70
C THR A 173 21.34 16.09 -14.15
N LYS A 174 22.03 15.03 -13.70
CA LYS A 174 23.42 15.11 -13.28
C LYS A 174 24.34 15.38 -14.47
N GLU A 175 24.13 14.72 -15.61
CA GLU A 175 24.87 15.00 -16.85
C GLU A 175 24.67 16.45 -17.31
N PHE A 176 23.44 16.96 -17.24
CA PHE A 176 23.15 18.35 -17.60
C PHE A 176 23.76 19.38 -16.64
N LEU A 177 23.87 19.03 -15.35
CA LEU A 177 24.47 19.88 -14.31
C LEU A 177 25.99 19.64 -14.13
N SER A 178 26.56 18.69 -14.88
CA SER A 178 28.00 18.45 -14.86
C SER A 178 28.71 19.60 -15.54
N PRO A 179 29.81 20.11 -14.98
CA PRO A 179 30.59 21.16 -15.62
C PRO A 179 31.05 20.70 -17.00
N GLU A 180 30.97 21.59 -17.97
CA GLU A 180 31.31 21.34 -19.37
C GLU A 180 32.72 20.73 -19.45
N PRO A 181 32.90 19.58 -20.14
CA PRO A 181 34.19 18.91 -20.19
C PRO A 181 35.25 19.87 -20.74
N GLU A 182 36.38 20.00 -20.04
CA GLU A 182 37.51 20.81 -20.50
C GLU A 182 37.87 20.41 -21.93
N LEU A 183 37.74 21.37 -22.86
CA LEU A 183 38.15 21.22 -24.25
C LEU A 183 39.65 20.94 -24.29
N VAL A 184 40.01 19.67 -24.48
CA VAL A 184 41.41 19.29 -24.70
C VAL A 184 41.86 19.96 -26.00
N PRO A 185 42.93 20.76 -25.99
CA PRO A 185 43.38 21.45 -27.18
C PRO A 185 43.76 20.42 -28.26
N VAL A 186 43.10 20.52 -29.41
CA VAL A 186 43.39 19.70 -30.58
C VAL A 186 44.80 20.06 -31.08
N PRO A 187 45.71 19.08 -31.24
CA PRO A 187 47.03 19.35 -31.78
C PRO A 187 46.93 20.01 -33.15
N ALA A 188 47.50 21.21 -33.28
CA ALA A 188 47.53 21.91 -34.56
C ALA A 188 48.28 21.04 -35.60
N PRO A 189 47.74 20.85 -36.81
CA PRO A 189 48.41 20.07 -37.84
C PRO A 189 49.77 20.70 -38.14
N ALA A 190 50.81 19.87 -38.14
CA ALA A 190 52.18 20.31 -38.36
C ALA A 190 52.29 21.04 -39.71
N PRO A 191 52.98 22.19 -39.78
CA PRO A 191 53.12 22.94 -41.02
C PRO A 191 53.82 22.06 -42.07
N ASN A 192 53.13 21.83 -43.18
CA ASN A 192 53.66 21.11 -44.33
C ASN A 192 54.92 21.82 -44.85
N ARG A 193 56.10 21.30 -44.49
CA ARG A 193 57.37 21.74 -45.09
C ARG A 193 57.37 21.26 -46.53
N ARG A 194 57.01 22.15 -47.47
CA ARG A 194 57.23 21.91 -48.89
C ARG A 194 58.74 21.83 -49.13
N PRO A 195 59.26 20.80 -49.79
CA PRO A 195 60.66 20.79 -50.21
C PRO A 195 60.84 21.88 -51.27
N TYR A 196 61.78 22.80 -51.03
CA TYR A 196 62.28 23.72 -52.05
C TYR A 196 62.91 22.89 -53.17
N ARG A 197 62.44 23.08 -54.40
CA ARG A 197 63.10 22.66 -55.63
C ARG A 197 63.73 23.88 -56.28
#